data_AF-A0A3B1JX65-F1
#
_entry.id   AF-A0A3B1JX65-F1
#
_cell.length_a   1.000
_cell.length_b   1.000
_cell.length_c   1.000
_cell.angle_alpha   90.00
_cell.angle_beta   90.00
_cell.angle_gamma   90.00
#
_symmetry.space_group_name_H-M   'P 1'
#
loop_
_entity.id
_entity.type
_entity.pdbx_description
1 polymer ?
#
loop_
_entity_poly.entity_id
_entity_poly.type
_entity_poly.pdbx_seq_one_letter_code
_entity_poly.pdbx_strand_id
1 'polypeptide(L)'
;MSRQKKITEDFLTPQLMKCGAQKYLEEIGSFVSKHSGAKIKLKKVERYNFRVGSLKDTSYKNTDLLQEWEQFYLPDEMKMVVIGVLEDFPCGEDSAELVLMVCEDGNVFAYEDERLHLVASSLKELFESGVQFPGSKYYYRGQSFEDMTKDDWNEVKQSKEAMEKHKKHQDMLESIKPTLLKNLEIIKERQQGEPPSEGSEMSVPLLVS
;
A
#
# COMPACT_ATOMS: atom_id res chain seq x y z
N MET A 1 36.20 -14.68 -2.65
CA MET A 1 34.76 -15.05 -2.68
C MET A 1 34.02 -14.03 -3.55
N SER A 2 33.05 -14.46 -4.37
CA SER A 2 32.25 -13.53 -5.17
C SER A 2 31.42 -12.60 -4.27
N ARG A 3 31.23 -11.33 -4.68
CA ARG A 3 30.42 -10.34 -3.95
C ARG A 3 29.01 -10.86 -3.68
N GLN A 4 28.39 -11.52 -4.67
CA GLN A 4 27.07 -12.14 -4.53
C GLN A 4 27.06 -13.22 -3.44
N LYS A 5 28.09 -14.07 -3.38
CA LYS A 5 28.17 -15.14 -2.37
C LYS A 5 28.19 -14.57 -0.96
N LYS A 6 28.95 -13.49 -0.73
CA LYS A 6 29.01 -12.81 0.58
C LYS A 6 27.66 -12.19 0.96
N ILE A 7 26.96 -11.57 0.01
CA ILE A 7 25.63 -11.01 0.24
C ILE A 7 24.67 -12.13 0.65
N THR A 8 24.60 -13.21 -0.13
CA THR A 8 23.75 -14.36 0.18
C THR A 8 24.09 -14.97 1.55
N GLU A 9 25.37 -15.17 1.89
CA GLU A 9 25.79 -15.68 3.19
C GLU A 9 25.32 -14.78 4.35
N ASP A 10 25.45 -13.47 4.21
CA ASP A 10 24.98 -12.50 5.22
C ASP A 10 23.46 -12.63 5.42
N PHE A 11 22.65 -12.65 4.35
CA PHE A 11 21.19 -12.82 4.47
C PHE A 11 20.75 -14.20 5.00
N LEU A 12 21.60 -15.23 4.90
CA LEU A 12 21.33 -16.57 5.44
C LEU A 12 21.85 -16.77 6.86
N THR A 13 22.54 -15.77 7.42
CA THR A 13 23.11 -15.85 8.77
C THR A 13 22.02 -15.81 9.87
N PRO A 14 21.02 -14.91 9.81
CA PRO A 14 19.96 -14.85 10.81
C PRO A 14 19.13 -16.13 10.83
N GLN A 15 18.88 -16.67 12.02
CA GLN A 15 18.09 -17.88 12.21
C GLN A 15 16.86 -17.56 13.02
N LEU A 16 15.71 -17.43 12.35
CA LEU A 16 14.42 -17.10 12.95
C LEU A 16 14.12 -17.92 14.21
N MET A 17 14.30 -19.24 14.13
CA MET A 17 14.05 -20.18 15.24
C MET A 17 14.95 -19.98 16.46
N LYS A 18 16.08 -19.25 16.33
CA LYS A 18 17.04 -19.03 17.41
C LYS A 18 16.96 -17.64 18.03
N CYS A 19 16.70 -16.61 17.24
CA CYS A 19 16.73 -15.22 17.71
C CYS A 19 15.34 -14.60 17.91
N GLY A 20 14.28 -15.24 17.40
CA GLY A 20 12.92 -14.70 17.42
C GLY A 20 12.67 -13.71 16.28
N ALA A 21 11.39 -13.48 15.97
CA ALA A 21 10.91 -12.65 14.86
C ALA A 21 11.53 -11.24 14.82
N GLN A 22 11.46 -10.52 15.94
CA GLN A 22 11.94 -9.13 16.01
C GLN A 22 13.43 -9.03 15.67
N LYS A 23 14.27 -9.82 16.37
CA LYS A 23 15.72 -9.80 16.15
C LYS A 23 16.10 -10.32 14.76
N TYR A 24 15.35 -11.29 14.24
CA TYR A 24 15.52 -11.76 12.87
C TYR A 24 15.34 -10.63 11.86
N LEU A 25 14.24 -9.87 11.94
CA LEU A 25 13.99 -8.74 11.04
C LEU A 25 15.01 -7.60 11.22
N GLU A 26 15.41 -7.28 12.46
CA GLU A 26 16.46 -6.28 12.73
C GLU A 26 17.80 -6.66 12.08
N GLU A 27 18.22 -7.93 12.20
CA GLU A 27 19.45 -8.42 11.57
C GLU A 27 19.33 -8.36 10.04
N ILE A 28 18.21 -8.77 9.45
CA ILE A 28 17.99 -8.65 8.00
C ILE A 28 18.05 -7.19 7.55
N GLY A 29 17.38 -6.27 8.25
CA GLY A 29 17.43 -4.83 7.96
C GLY A 29 18.85 -4.25 8.03
N SER A 30 19.67 -4.75 8.95
CA SER A 30 21.10 -4.39 9.03
C SER A 30 21.88 -4.84 7.80
N PHE A 31 21.58 -6.04 7.27
CA PHE A 31 22.22 -6.56 6.05
C PHE A 31 21.74 -5.86 4.79
N VAL A 32 20.46 -5.49 4.71
CA VAL A 32 19.92 -4.64 3.65
C VAL A 32 20.67 -3.32 3.61
N SER A 33 20.87 -2.68 4.77
CA SER A 33 21.62 -1.43 4.88
C SER A 33 23.09 -1.59 4.48
N LYS A 34 23.74 -2.68 4.93
CA LYS A 34 25.15 -3.02 4.62
C LYS A 34 25.39 -3.23 3.13
N HIS A 35 24.42 -3.81 2.42
CA HIS A 35 24.54 -4.18 1.01
C HIS A 35 23.71 -3.31 0.08
N SER A 36 23.17 -2.19 0.55
CA SER A 36 22.31 -1.32 -0.24
C SER A 36 22.97 -0.92 -1.57
N GLY A 37 22.20 -0.97 -2.66
CA GLY A 37 22.64 -0.72 -4.02
C GLY A 37 23.42 -1.87 -4.67
N ALA A 38 23.76 -2.93 -3.95
CA ALA A 38 24.38 -4.11 -4.55
C ALA A 38 23.40 -4.84 -5.47
N LYS A 39 23.85 -5.20 -6.67
CA LYS A 39 23.08 -5.96 -7.65
C LYS A 39 23.54 -7.41 -7.67
N ILE A 40 22.61 -8.34 -7.59
CA ILE A 40 22.84 -9.79 -7.70
C ILE A 40 21.83 -10.43 -8.64
N LYS A 41 22.12 -11.66 -9.08
CA LYS A 41 21.20 -12.46 -9.89
C LYS A 41 20.48 -13.47 -9.01
N LEU A 42 19.14 -13.48 -9.08
CA LEU A 42 18.30 -14.51 -8.48
C LEU A 42 17.94 -15.56 -9.54
N LYS A 43 17.84 -16.82 -9.13
CA LYS A 43 17.50 -17.91 -10.05
C LYS A 43 16.07 -17.76 -10.60
N LYS A 44 15.78 -18.37 -11.75
CA LYS A 44 14.51 -18.29 -12.52
C LYS A 44 14.19 -16.92 -13.12
N VAL A 45 14.80 -15.86 -12.60
CA VAL A 45 14.64 -14.46 -13.03
C VAL A 45 15.99 -13.82 -13.36
N GLU A 46 16.97 -14.61 -13.82
CA GLU A 46 18.36 -14.19 -14.03
C GLU A 46 18.50 -13.04 -15.06
N ARG A 47 17.49 -12.89 -15.93
CA ARG A 47 17.42 -11.77 -16.89
C ARG A 47 17.35 -10.41 -16.19
N TYR A 48 16.77 -10.34 -14.99
CA TYR A 48 16.63 -9.11 -14.20
C TYR A 48 17.77 -8.95 -13.19
N ASN A 49 17.94 -7.74 -12.67
CA ASN A 49 18.87 -7.47 -11.58
C ASN A 49 18.09 -7.31 -10.28
N PHE A 50 18.42 -8.11 -9.28
CA PHE A 50 17.93 -7.85 -7.93
C PHE A 50 18.87 -6.84 -7.26
N ARG A 51 18.37 -5.63 -7.02
CA ARG A 51 19.07 -4.57 -6.30
C ARG A 51 18.65 -4.61 -4.83
N VAL A 52 19.60 -4.90 -3.95
CA VAL A 52 19.39 -4.85 -2.51
C VAL A 52 19.10 -3.41 -2.09
N GLY A 53 18.09 -3.22 -1.27
CA GLY A 53 17.65 -1.89 -0.82
C GLY A 53 16.48 -1.97 0.15
N SER A 54 16.34 -0.91 0.94
CA SER A 54 15.20 -0.70 1.83
C SER A 54 14.02 -0.11 1.05
N LEU A 55 12.87 0.10 1.73
CA LEU A 55 11.72 0.80 1.14
C LEU A 55 12.11 2.16 0.54
N LYS A 56 13.06 2.87 1.18
CA LYS A 56 13.53 4.19 0.74
C LYS A 56 14.25 4.16 -0.61
N ASP A 57 14.70 2.98 -1.02
CA ASP A 57 15.45 2.74 -2.24
C ASP A 57 14.55 2.27 -3.41
N THR A 58 13.24 2.27 -3.20
CA THR A 58 12.20 1.87 -4.17
C THR A 58 11.44 3.09 -4.71
N SER A 59 10.63 2.88 -5.76
CA SER A 59 9.64 3.86 -6.22
C SER A 59 8.63 4.28 -5.14
N TYR A 60 8.47 3.50 -4.07
CA TYR A 60 7.50 3.68 -2.97
C TYR A 60 8.03 4.42 -1.74
N LYS A 61 9.22 5.03 -1.81
CA LYS A 61 9.97 5.62 -0.67
C LYS A 61 9.27 6.68 0.21
N ASN A 62 8.14 7.22 -0.22
CA ASN A 62 7.39 8.28 0.47
C ASN A 62 5.91 7.89 0.70
N THR A 63 5.66 6.60 0.91
CA THR A 63 4.31 6.07 1.08
C THR A 63 4.21 5.33 2.42
N ASP A 64 3.00 5.21 2.92
CA ASP A 64 2.68 4.38 4.09
C ASP A 64 2.49 2.90 3.70
N LEU A 65 2.91 2.50 2.48
CA LEU A 65 2.63 1.18 1.93
C LEU A 65 3.22 0.04 2.74
N LEU A 66 4.39 0.21 3.37
CA LEU A 66 4.91 -0.84 4.24
C LEU A 66 3.96 -1.11 5.41
N GLN A 67 3.44 -0.07 6.05
CA GLN A 67 2.43 -0.24 7.09
C GLN A 67 1.16 -0.89 6.54
N GLU A 68 0.75 -0.53 5.32
CA GLU A 68 -0.40 -1.18 4.68
C GLU A 68 -0.17 -2.67 4.42
N TRP A 69 1.01 -3.06 3.90
CA TRP A 69 1.38 -4.45 3.67
C TRP A 69 1.38 -5.26 4.97
N GLU A 70 1.91 -4.67 6.05
CA GLU A 70 1.92 -5.29 7.37
C GLU A 70 0.52 -5.51 7.96
N GLN A 71 -0.43 -4.61 7.68
CA GLN A 71 -1.73 -4.57 8.39
C GLN A 71 -2.92 -5.11 7.60
N PHE A 72 -2.93 -4.96 6.27
CA PHE A 72 -4.17 -5.06 5.49
C PHE A 72 -4.12 -6.08 4.36
N TYR A 73 -3.00 -6.76 4.13
CA TYR A 73 -2.89 -7.74 3.04
C TYR A 73 -2.98 -9.17 3.53
N LEU A 74 -2.24 -9.52 4.59
CA LEU A 74 -2.23 -10.89 5.12
C LEU A 74 -3.37 -11.10 6.13
N PRO A 75 -3.84 -12.33 6.36
CA PRO A 75 -4.92 -12.61 7.32
C PRO A 75 -4.64 -12.05 8.73
N ASP A 76 -3.39 -12.11 9.16
CA ASP A 76 -2.90 -11.55 10.42
C ASP A 76 -1.93 -10.40 10.16
N GLU A 77 -1.82 -9.46 11.10
CA GLU A 77 -0.77 -8.43 11.06
C GLU A 77 0.60 -9.12 11.13
N MET A 78 1.49 -8.78 10.20
CA MET A 78 2.84 -9.34 10.16
C MET A 78 3.87 -8.25 9.91
N LYS A 79 4.95 -8.21 10.69
CA LYS A 79 6.06 -7.30 10.43
C LYS A 79 6.87 -7.72 9.21
N MET A 80 7.28 -6.74 8.43
CA MET A 80 7.97 -6.97 7.16
C MET A 80 9.21 -6.10 7.00
N VAL A 81 10.21 -6.63 6.31
CA VAL A 81 11.40 -5.86 5.91
C VAL A 81 11.57 -5.97 4.40
N VAL A 82 11.55 -4.83 3.71
CA VAL A 82 11.93 -4.74 2.29
C VAL A 82 13.41 -5.08 2.15
N ILE A 83 13.71 -6.05 1.28
CA ILE A 83 15.08 -6.54 1.04
C ILE A 83 15.65 -6.07 -0.30
N GLY A 84 14.81 -5.58 -1.21
CA GLY A 84 15.24 -4.99 -2.46
C GLY A 84 14.16 -5.03 -3.53
N VAL A 85 14.58 -4.79 -4.78
CA VAL A 85 13.70 -4.78 -5.95
C VAL A 85 14.31 -5.59 -7.10
N LEU A 86 13.49 -6.27 -7.90
CA LEU A 86 13.89 -6.66 -9.25
C LEU A 86 13.68 -5.45 -10.17
N GLU A 87 14.79 -4.95 -10.72
CA GLU A 87 14.79 -3.85 -11.68
C GLU A 87 14.33 -4.33 -13.06
N ASP A 88 13.67 -3.42 -13.79
CA ASP A 88 13.15 -3.61 -15.15
C ASP A 88 12.15 -4.78 -15.28
N PHE A 89 11.47 -5.13 -14.18
CA PHE A 89 10.49 -6.21 -14.16
C PHE A 89 9.17 -5.73 -14.78
N PRO A 90 8.54 -6.49 -15.70
CA PRO A 90 7.32 -6.07 -16.40
C PRO A 90 6.09 -6.27 -15.50
N CYS A 91 5.98 -5.46 -14.45
CA CYS A 91 4.87 -5.41 -13.50
C CYS A 91 4.13 -4.07 -13.61
N GLY A 92 2.98 -4.04 -14.30
CA GLY A 92 2.11 -2.85 -14.41
C GLY A 92 2.63 -1.72 -15.31
N GLU A 93 1.87 -0.62 -15.38
CA GLU A 93 2.08 0.47 -16.35
C GLU A 93 3.14 1.51 -15.92
N ASP A 94 3.39 1.69 -14.60
CA ASP A 94 4.16 2.85 -14.10
C ASP A 94 5.46 2.53 -13.36
N SER A 95 5.67 1.31 -12.87
CA SER A 95 6.91 0.94 -12.16
C SER A 95 7.45 -0.41 -12.59
N ALA A 96 8.58 -0.42 -13.30
CA ALA A 96 9.29 -1.64 -13.63
C ALA A 96 10.10 -2.21 -12.43
N GLU A 97 9.57 -2.09 -11.21
CA GLU A 97 10.21 -2.56 -9.98
C GLU A 97 9.29 -3.52 -9.23
N LEU A 98 9.67 -4.80 -9.18
CA LEU A 98 9.01 -5.78 -8.31
C LEU A 98 9.67 -5.75 -6.94
N VAL A 99 8.97 -5.28 -5.91
CA VAL A 99 9.51 -5.14 -4.55
C VAL A 99 9.49 -6.49 -3.84
N LEU A 100 10.64 -6.91 -3.30
CA LEU A 100 10.74 -8.11 -2.46
C LEU A 100 10.89 -7.74 -0.99
N MET A 101 10.18 -8.46 -0.14
CA MET A 101 10.19 -8.29 1.31
C MET A 101 10.15 -9.63 2.03
N VAL A 102 10.70 -9.67 3.24
CA VAL A 102 10.64 -10.83 4.13
C VAL A 102 9.75 -10.52 5.32
N CYS A 103 8.88 -11.46 5.67
CA CYS A 103 8.02 -11.39 6.85
C CYS A 103 8.69 -11.96 8.09
N GLU A 104 8.14 -11.64 9.26
CA GLU A 104 8.60 -12.14 10.55
C GLU A 104 8.54 -13.67 10.69
N ASP A 105 7.69 -14.34 9.91
CA ASP A 105 7.61 -15.80 9.80
C ASP A 105 8.67 -16.40 8.86
N GLY A 106 9.48 -15.56 8.21
CA GLY A 106 10.53 -15.92 7.27
C GLY A 106 10.09 -16.05 5.82
N ASN A 107 8.79 -16.01 5.52
CA ASN A 107 8.28 -16.05 4.15
C ASN A 107 8.72 -14.81 3.37
N VAL A 108 8.91 -14.97 2.06
CA VAL A 108 9.30 -13.90 1.16
C VAL A 108 8.14 -13.58 0.22
N PHE A 109 7.77 -12.31 0.20
CA PHE A 109 6.70 -11.79 -0.63
C PHE A 109 7.22 -10.84 -1.70
N ALA A 110 6.52 -10.81 -2.83
CA ALA A 110 6.72 -9.83 -3.89
C ALA A 110 5.47 -8.96 -4.03
N TYR A 111 5.64 -7.65 -4.09
CA TYR A 111 4.55 -6.72 -4.34
C TYR A 111 4.46 -6.37 -5.83
N GLU A 112 3.31 -6.67 -6.44
CA GLU A 112 2.94 -6.31 -7.82
C GLU A 112 1.50 -5.78 -7.81
N ASP A 113 1.27 -4.57 -8.33
CA ASP A 113 -0.07 -4.04 -8.67
C ASP A 113 -1.16 -4.34 -7.60
N GLU A 114 -0.95 -3.83 -6.38
CA GLU A 114 -1.84 -4.03 -5.22
C GLU A 114 -1.99 -5.49 -4.76
N ARG A 115 -1.01 -6.36 -5.07
CA ARG A 115 -0.99 -7.76 -4.64
C ARG A 115 0.33 -8.14 -4.00
N LEU A 116 0.25 -8.90 -2.90
CA LEU A 116 1.40 -9.59 -2.30
C LEU A 116 1.44 -11.04 -2.73
N HIS A 117 2.45 -11.43 -3.48
CA HIS A 117 2.69 -12.79 -3.93
C HIS A 117 3.66 -13.51 -3.01
N LEU A 118 3.31 -14.69 -2.50
CA LEU A 118 4.25 -15.56 -1.80
C LEU A 118 5.21 -16.21 -2.80
N VAL A 119 6.44 -15.70 -2.87
CA VAL A 119 7.43 -16.08 -3.90
C VAL A 119 8.52 -17.04 -3.41
N ALA A 120 8.69 -17.18 -2.10
CA ALA A 120 9.50 -18.21 -1.46
C ALA A 120 9.09 -18.38 0.02
N SER A 121 9.28 -19.58 0.58
CA SER A 121 8.97 -19.87 1.99
C SER A 121 10.11 -19.48 2.94
N SER A 122 11.25 -19.04 2.41
CA SER A 122 12.41 -18.57 3.18
C SER A 122 13.40 -17.82 2.30
N LEU A 123 14.26 -17.00 2.91
CA LEU A 123 15.42 -16.42 2.21
C LEU A 123 16.35 -17.49 1.62
N LYS A 124 16.49 -18.64 2.31
CA LYS A 124 17.25 -19.78 1.79
C LYS A 124 16.68 -20.27 0.47
N GLU A 125 15.38 -20.51 0.41
CA GLU A 125 14.71 -20.90 -0.83
C GLU A 125 14.83 -19.82 -1.90
N LEU A 126 14.66 -18.54 -1.54
CA LEU A 126 14.81 -17.42 -2.48
C LEU A 126 16.19 -17.44 -3.18
N PHE A 127 17.28 -17.61 -2.43
CA PHE A 127 18.63 -17.60 -3.01
C PHE A 127 19.03 -18.93 -3.66
N GLU A 128 18.55 -20.07 -3.16
CA GLU A 128 18.91 -21.40 -3.69
C GLU A 128 18.04 -21.84 -4.86
N SER A 129 16.74 -21.53 -4.83
CA SER A 129 15.73 -21.98 -5.80
C SER A 129 15.22 -20.84 -6.69
N GLY A 130 15.41 -19.58 -6.28
CA GLY A 130 15.01 -18.40 -7.06
C GLY A 130 13.61 -17.88 -6.71
N VAL A 131 13.18 -16.86 -7.45
CA VAL A 131 11.86 -16.24 -7.26
C VAL A 131 10.81 -17.09 -7.97
N GLN A 132 9.83 -17.62 -7.24
CA GLN A 132 8.66 -18.27 -7.83
C GLN A 132 7.63 -17.20 -8.16
N PHE A 133 7.59 -16.75 -9.42
CA PHE A 133 6.66 -15.73 -9.87
C PHE A 133 5.86 -16.18 -11.10
N PRO A 134 4.52 -16.01 -11.13
CA PRO A 134 3.69 -15.53 -10.02
C PRO A 134 3.75 -16.48 -8.80
N GLY A 135 3.52 -15.93 -7.61
CA GLY A 135 3.61 -16.64 -6.34
C GLY A 135 2.62 -17.80 -6.20
N SER A 136 2.90 -18.73 -5.29
CA SER A 136 2.03 -19.89 -5.02
C SER A 136 0.69 -19.50 -4.39
N LYS A 137 0.68 -18.39 -3.66
CA LYS A 137 -0.47 -17.69 -3.10
C LYS A 137 -0.29 -16.21 -3.40
N TYR A 138 -1.40 -15.49 -3.47
CA TYR A 138 -1.39 -14.04 -3.51
C TYR A 138 -2.45 -13.50 -2.57
N TYR A 139 -2.22 -12.28 -2.11
CA TYR A 139 -3.09 -11.56 -1.22
C TYR A 139 -3.36 -10.16 -1.76
N TYR A 140 -4.53 -9.62 -1.45
CA TYR A 140 -4.94 -8.29 -1.91
C TYR A 140 -5.32 -7.38 -0.73
N ARG A 141 -5.29 -6.07 -0.96
CA ARG A 141 -5.59 -5.09 0.09
C ARG A 141 -7.01 -5.27 0.64
N GLY A 142 -7.13 -5.41 1.96
CA GLY A 142 -8.38 -5.62 2.68
C GLY A 142 -8.74 -7.09 2.90
N GLN A 143 -7.92 -8.03 2.40
CA GLN A 143 -8.19 -9.46 2.56
C GLN A 143 -8.24 -9.90 4.02
N SER A 144 -7.49 -9.23 4.91
CA SER A 144 -7.52 -9.44 6.37
C SER A 144 -8.92 -9.34 6.99
N PHE A 145 -9.86 -8.70 6.28
CA PHE A 145 -11.22 -8.47 6.77
C PHE A 145 -12.28 -9.37 6.13
N GLU A 146 -11.91 -10.28 5.21
CA GLU A 146 -12.88 -11.14 4.51
C GLU A 146 -13.73 -11.99 5.48
N ASP A 147 -13.10 -12.49 6.54
CA ASP A 147 -13.75 -13.39 7.51
C ASP A 147 -14.39 -12.66 8.70
N MET A 148 -14.38 -11.33 8.73
CA MET A 148 -14.98 -10.56 9.84
C MET A 148 -16.50 -10.74 9.91
N THR A 149 -16.97 -11.17 11.07
CA THR A 149 -18.41 -11.33 11.34
C THR A 149 -19.06 -10.00 11.73
N LYS A 150 -20.40 -9.96 11.75
CA LYS A 150 -21.15 -8.78 12.22
C LYS A 150 -20.81 -8.41 13.66
N ASP A 151 -20.54 -9.41 14.51
CA ASP A 151 -20.22 -9.18 15.91
C ASP A 151 -18.82 -8.59 16.06
N ASP A 152 -17.84 -9.07 15.29
CA ASP A 152 -16.50 -8.48 15.23
C ASP A 152 -16.56 -7.01 14.78
N TRP A 153 -17.36 -6.71 13.74
CA TRP A 153 -17.57 -5.33 13.30
C TRP A 153 -18.28 -4.47 14.34
N ASN A 154 -19.18 -5.04 15.14
CA ASN A 154 -19.85 -4.33 16.23
C ASN A 154 -18.87 -4.00 17.35
N GLU A 155 -17.97 -4.92 17.70
CA GLU A 155 -16.91 -4.67 18.68
C GLU A 155 -15.98 -3.54 18.21
N VAL A 156 -15.53 -3.57 16.95
CA VAL A 156 -14.71 -2.51 16.36
C VAL A 156 -15.42 -1.14 16.44
N LYS A 157 -16.72 -1.08 16.12
CA LYS A 157 -17.51 0.16 16.21
C LYS A 157 -17.66 0.67 17.64
N GLN A 158 -17.69 -0.23 18.63
CA GLN A 158 -17.77 0.11 20.05
C GLN A 158 -16.41 0.41 20.68
N SER A 159 -15.31 0.24 19.94
CA SER A 159 -13.98 0.61 20.43
C SER A 159 -13.91 2.09 20.79
N LYS A 160 -13.11 2.41 21.81
CA LYS A 160 -12.92 3.80 22.28
C LYS A 160 -12.50 4.74 21.14
N GLU A 161 -11.59 4.28 20.28
CA GLU A 161 -11.10 5.07 19.16
C GLU A 161 -12.18 5.32 18.11
N ALA A 162 -12.95 4.28 17.73
CA ALA A 162 -14.05 4.43 16.78
C ALA A 162 -15.13 5.37 17.31
N MET A 163 -15.51 5.23 18.58
CA MET A 163 -16.48 6.13 19.22
C MET A 163 -15.97 7.57 19.30
N GLU A 164 -14.69 7.79 19.62
CA GLU A 164 -14.11 9.13 19.66
C GLU A 164 -14.06 9.76 18.27
N LYS A 165 -13.67 9.01 17.24
CA LYS A 165 -13.71 9.45 15.83
C LYS A 165 -15.14 9.78 15.40
N HIS A 166 -16.11 8.93 15.75
CA HIS A 166 -17.52 9.17 15.43
C HIS A 166 -18.05 10.44 16.09
N LYS A 167 -17.72 10.65 17.37
CA LYS A 167 -18.09 11.86 18.10
C LYS A 167 -17.46 13.11 17.49
N LYS A 168 -16.15 13.10 17.20
CA LYS A 168 -15.48 14.22 16.54
C LYS A 168 -16.12 14.55 15.19
N HIS A 169 -16.49 13.52 14.42
CA HIS A 169 -17.19 13.71 13.16
C HIS A 169 -18.57 14.35 13.35
N GLN A 170 -19.36 13.89 14.32
CA GLN A 170 -20.65 14.50 14.66
C GLN A 170 -20.51 15.95 15.11
N ASP A 171 -19.58 16.25 16.00
CA ASP A 171 -19.30 17.60 16.49
C ASP A 171 -18.90 18.53 15.34
N MET A 172 -18.06 18.05 14.40
CA MET A 172 -17.70 18.78 13.19
C MET A 172 -18.95 19.08 12.33
N LEU A 173 -19.80 18.08 12.08
CA LEU A 173 -21.02 18.27 11.28
C LEU A 173 -21.96 19.31 11.90
N GLU A 174 -22.21 19.23 13.21
CA GLU A 174 -23.07 20.19 13.90
C GLU A 174 -22.44 21.60 13.93
N SER A 175 -21.11 21.72 13.98
CA SER A 175 -20.44 23.03 13.90
C SER A 175 -20.57 23.70 12.51
N ILE A 176 -20.60 22.92 11.43
CA ILE A 176 -20.61 23.43 10.05
C ILE A 176 -22.05 23.71 9.56
N LYS A 177 -23.02 22.92 10.06
CA LYS A 177 -24.42 22.96 9.64
C LYS A 177 -25.07 24.36 9.68
N PRO A 178 -24.92 25.20 10.71
CA PRO A 178 -25.51 26.55 10.71
C PRO A 178 -25.00 27.42 9.57
N THR A 179 -23.70 27.36 9.29
CA THR A 179 -23.07 28.13 8.20
C THR A 179 -23.57 27.67 6.83
N LEU A 180 -23.67 26.35 6.62
CA LEU A 180 -24.22 25.79 5.39
C LEU A 180 -25.69 26.21 5.19
N LEU A 181 -26.52 26.10 6.22
CA LEU A 181 -27.93 26.49 6.15
C LEU A 181 -28.10 27.98 5.81
N LYS A 182 -27.31 28.85 6.46
CA LYS A 182 -27.31 30.29 6.16
C LYS A 182 -26.91 30.57 4.70
N ASN A 183 -25.89 29.88 4.19
CA ASN A 183 -25.48 30.04 2.80
C ASN A 183 -26.56 29.58 1.82
N LEU A 184 -27.25 28.48 2.12
CA LEU A 184 -28.37 28.00 1.31
C LEU A 184 -29.55 28.99 1.30
N GLU A 185 -29.84 29.62 2.43
CA GLU A 185 -30.88 30.65 2.53
C GLU A 185 -30.53 31.88 1.67
N ILE A 186 -29.30 32.37 1.75
CA ILE A 186 -28.80 33.47 0.90
C ILE A 186 -28.91 33.12 -0.59
N ILE A 187 -28.58 31.89 -0.98
CA ILE A 187 -28.68 31.43 -2.38
C ILE A 187 -30.14 31.43 -2.83
N LYS A 188 -31.05 30.94 -1.98
CA LYS A 188 -32.49 30.89 -2.28
C LYS A 188 -33.08 32.29 -2.43
N GLU A 189 -32.72 33.24 -1.56
CA GLU A 189 -33.14 34.63 -1.67
C GLU A 189 -32.68 35.28 -2.98
N ARG A 190 -31.44 35.03 -3.41
CA ARG A 190 -30.91 35.54 -4.68
C ARG A 190 -31.65 34.98 -5.90
N GLN A 191 -32.10 33.73 -5.84
CA GLN A 191 -32.89 33.11 -6.92
C GLN A 191 -34.36 33.57 -6.94
N GLN A 192 -34.90 33.99 -5.80
CA GLN A 192 -36.27 34.50 -5.69
C GLN A 192 -36.36 36.03 -5.91
N GLY A 193 -35.23 36.74 -5.88
CA GLY A 193 -35.12 38.18 -6.09
C GLY A 193 -35.00 38.62 -7.55
N GLU A 194 -34.95 37.71 -8.52
CA GLU A 194 -35.14 38.06 -9.94
C GLU A 194 -36.65 38.16 -10.24
N PRO A 195 -37.19 39.34 -10.62
CA PRO A 195 -38.58 39.45 -11.02
C PRO A 195 -38.80 38.68 -12.33
N PRO A 196 -40.03 38.18 -12.61
CA PRO A 196 -40.33 37.67 -13.94
C PRO A 196 -40.11 38.81 -14.93
N SER A 197 -39.29 38.59 -15.96
CA SER A 197 -39.12 39.56 -17.04
C SER A 197 -40.49 39.80 -17.68
N GLU A 198 -41.14 40.89 -17.31
CA GLU A 198 -42.34 41.39 -17.97
C GLU A 198 -42.04 41.53 -19.46
N GLY A 199 -42.96 40.99 -20.25
CA GLY A 199 -42.87 40.99 -21.70
C GLY A 199 -42.63 42.38 -22.25
N SER A 200 -41.67 42.47 -23.16
CA SER A 200 -41.77 43.38 -24.29
C SER A 200 -41.98 42.54 -25.53
N GLU A 201 -43.26 42.35 -25.87
CA GLU A 201 -43.62 42.36 -27.28
C GLU A 201 -43.17 43.72 -27.84
N MET A 202 -42.25 43.71 -28.80
CA MET A 202 -42.51 44.36 -30.08
C MET A 202 -41.42 44.05 -31.11
N SER A 203 -41.90 43.47 -32.20
CA SER A 203 -41.55 43.79 -33.58
C SER A 203 -40.22 43.26 -34.12
N VAL A 204 -40.36 42.09 -34.75
CA VAL A 204 -39.55 41.62 -35.88
C VAL A 204 -39.62 42.64 -37.03
N PRO A 205 -38.50 43.00 -37.67
CA PRO A 205 -38.49 43.24 -39.10
C PRO A 205 -37.75 42.08 -39.78
N LEU A 206 -38.52 41.33 -40.55
CA LEU A 206 -38.02 40.52 -41.65
C LEU A 206 -37.23 41.43 -42.59
N LEU A 207 -36.01 41.05 -42.96
CA LEU A 207 -35.59 41.24 -44.33
C LEU A 207 -34.63 40.15 -44.79
N VAL A 208 -35.21 39.37 -45.70
CA VAL A 208 -34.63 38.37 -46.58
C VAL A 208 -33.76 39.06 -47.62
N SER A 209 -32.52 38.57 -47.76
CA SER A 209 -31.79 38.21 -48.99
C SER A 209 -30.30 38.48 -48.86
#